data_AF-A0A2D4EX26-F1
#
_entry.id   AF-A0A2D4EX26-F1
#
_cell.length_a   1.000
_cell.length_b   1.000
_cell.length_c   1.000
_cell.angle_alpha   90.00
_cell.angle_beta   90.00
_cell.angle_gamma   90.00
#
_symmetry.space_group_name_H-M   'P 1'
#
loop_
_entity.id
_entity.type
_entity.pdbx_description
1 polymer ?
#
loop_
_entity_poly.entity_id
_entity_poly.type
_entity_poly.pdbx_seq_one_letter_code
_entity_poly.pdbx_strand_id
1 'polypeptide(L)'
;VAQILEFLQDGLDRGLSPNNLRRQVAALASVISWKGFKSISHHPRVRSFLRGATNLCPLVIHRYPTWDLNKVLVALTKEPFEPLKTISLHFLTYKVVFLVAITS
;
A
#
# COMPACT_ATOMS: atom_id res chain seq x y z
N VAL A 1 -21.74 -21.42 -1.88
CA VAL A 1 -21.07 -20.20 -1.36
C VAL A 1 -20.61 -20.36 0.07
N ALA A 2 -21.42 -20.95 0.97
CA ALA A 2 -21.01 -21.17 2.37
C ALA A 2 -19.64 -21.85 2.49
N GLN A 3 -19.43 -23.01 1.85
CA GLN A 3 -18.15 -23.73 1.84
C GLN A 3 -16.96 -22.90 1.32
N ILE A 4 -17.19 -22.03 0.33
CA ILE A 4 -16.14 -21.13 -0.20
C ILE A 4 -15.80 -20.08 0.84
N LEU A 5 -16.80 -19.50 1.51
CA LEU A 5 -16.57 -18.50 2.54
C LEU A 5 -15.88 -19.11 3.76
N GLU A 6 -16.25 -20.33 4.13
CA GLU A 6 -15.60 -21.10 5.21
C GLU A 6 -14.13 -21.38 4.88
N PHE A 7 -13.84 -21.83 3.65
CA PHE A 7 -12.46 -21.99 3.17
C PHE A 7 -11.66 -20.67 3.21
N LEU A 8 -12.27 -19.56 2.77
CA LEU A 8 -11.62 -18.25 2.81
C LEU A 8 -11.45 -17.72 4.25
N GLN A 9 -12.36 -18.06 5.16
CA GLN A 9 -12.28 -17.71 6.58
C GLN A 9 -11.13 -18.47 7.25
N ASP A 10 -11.01 -19.79 7.04
CA ASP A 10 -9.86 -20.57 7.53
C ASP A 10 -8.54 -20.00 6.99
N GLY A 11 -8.50 -19.58 5.73
CA GLY A 11 -7.36 -18.88 5.15
C GLY A 11 -7.03 -17.55 5.85
N LEU A 12 -8.05 -16.76 6.17
CA LEU A 12 -7.89 -15.50 6.89
C LEU A 12 -7.41 -15.72 8.33
N ASP A 13 -7.97 -16.72 9.02
CA ASP A 13 -7.60 -17.09 10.40
C ASP A 13 -6.15 -17.59 10.49
N ARG A 14 -5.63 -18.20 9.42
CA ARG A 14 -4.22 -18.57 9.26
C ARG A 14 -3.30 -17.38 8.93
N GLY A 15 -3.83 -16.17 8.79
CA GLY A 15 -3.06 -14.97 8.49
C GLY A 15 -2.72 -14.77 7.01
N LEU A 16 -3.47 -15.38 6.08
CA LEU A 16 -3.26 -15.10 4.66
C LEU A 16 -3.60 -13.64 4.33
N SER A 17 -2.69 -13.00 3.58
CA SER A 17 -2.95 -11.65 3.08
C SER A 17 -4.23 -11.61 2.20
N PRO A 18 -4.95 -10.48 2.16
CA PRO A 18 -6.11 -10.31 1.28
C PRO A 18 -5.81 -10.61 -0.20
N ASN A 19 -4.57 -10.41 -0.64
CA ASN A 19 -4.15 -10.74 -2.01
C ASN A 19 -4.04 -12.25 -2.25
N ASN A 20 -3.62 -13.03 -1.25
CA ASN A 20 -3.63 -14.48 -1.36
C ASN A 20 -5.06 -15.03 -1.43
N LEU A 21 -5.98 -14.49 -0.61
CA LEU A 21 -7.40 -14.84 -0.68
C LEU A 21 -8.00 -14.53 -2.07
N ARG A 22 -7.67 -13.37 -2.66
CA ARG A 22 -8.06 -13.04 -4.05
C ARG A 22 -7.52 -14.04 -5.07
N ARG A 23 -6.27 -14.47 -4.92
CA ARG A 23 -5.65 -15.46 -5.82
C ARG A 23 -6.32 -16.83 -5.70
N GLN A 24 -6.67 -17.27 -4.49
CA GLN A 24 -7.43 -18.50 -4.29
C GLN A 24 -8.81 -18.43 -4.95
N VAL A 25 -9.53 -17.30 -4.81
CA VAL A 25 -10.81 -17.10 -5.50
C VAL A 25 -10.64 -17.17 -7.03
N ALA A 26 -9.58 -16.57 -7.58
CA ALA A 26 -9.29 -16.64 -9.02
C ALA A 26 -8.96 -18.07 -9.48
N ALA A 27 -8.21 -18.84 -8.69
CA ALA A 27 -7.91 -20.24 -8.98
C ALA A 27 -9.18 -21.12 -8.91
N LEU A 28 -10.06 -20.87 -7.93
CA LEU A 28 -11.35 -21.56 -7.87
C LEU A 28 -12.24 -21.20 -9.06
N ALA A 29 -12.16 -19.96 -9.55
CA ALA A 29 -12.92 -19.50 -10.70
C ALA A 29 -12.56 -20.23 -12.02
N SER A 30 -11.36 -20.80 -12.14
CA SER A 30 -10.96 -21.54 -13.35
C SER A 30 -11.50 -22.97 -13.38
N VAL A 31 -11.86 -23.53 -12.22
CA VAL A 31 -12.33 -24.91 -12.08
C VAL A 31 -13.85 -24.96 -11.85
N ILE A 32 -14.42 -23.93 -11.23
CA ILE A 32 -15.81 -23.92 -10.78
C ILE A 32 -16.63 -22.90 -11.58
N SER A 33 -17.59 -23.40 -12.35
CA SER A 33 -18.64 -22.60 -12.99
C SER A 33 -19.81 -22.39 -12.02
N TRP A 34 -20.17 -21.14 -11.74
CA TRP A 34 -21.24 -20.81 -10.80
C TRP A 34 -22.57 -20.50 -11.52
N LYS A 35 -23.64 -21.23 -11.20
CA LYS A 35 -24.96 -21.01 -11.83
C LYS A 35 -25.40 -19.54 -11.69
N GLY A 36 -25.65 -18.88 -12.83
CA GLY A 36 -26.13 -17.50 -12.90
C GLY A 36 -25.06 -16.41 -12.81
N PHE A 37 -23.78 -16.75 -12.63
CA PHE A 37 -22.68 -15.78 -12.60
C PHE A 37 -21.54 -16.21 -13.54
N LYS A 38 -20.94 -15.25 -14.24
CA LYS A 38 -19.77 -15.52 -15.10
C LYS A 38 -18.56 -16.08 -14.34
N SER A 39 -18.46 -15.77 -13.05
CA SER A 39 -17.36 -16.21 -12.18
C SER A 39 -17.78 -16.11 -10.71
N ILE A 40 -17.22 -16.99 -9.87
CA ILE A 40 -17.32 -16.95 -8.41
C ILE A 40 -16.86 -15.62 -7.81
N SER A 41 -15.91 -14.94 -8.46
CA SER A 41 -15.41 -13.61 -8.07
C SER A 41 -16.50 -12.53 -8.11
N HIS A 42 -17.53 -12.71 -8.95
CA HIS A 42 -18.65 -11.78 -9.07
C HIS A 42 -19.76 -12.03 -8.04
N HIS A 43 -19.68 -13.12 -7.27
CA HIS A 43 -20.70 -13.39 -6.27
C HIS A 43 -20.64 -12.32 -5.15
N PRO A 44 -21.76 -11.65 -4.83
CA PRO A 44 -21.76 -10.48 -3.94
C PRO A 44 -21.19 -10.79 -2.55
N ARG A 45 -21.49 -11.98 -1.99
CA ARG A 45 -20.95 -12.40 -0.69
C ARG A 45 -19.43 -12.58 -0.70
N VAL A 46 -18.86 -13.11 -1.78
CA VAL A 46 -17.40 -13.30 -1.91
C VAL A 46 -16.71 -11.93 -2.02
N ARG A 47 -17.29 -11.02 -2.80
CA ARG A 47 -16.80 -9.64 -2.92
C ARG A 47 -16.84 -8.89 -1.59
N SER A 48 -17.95 -9.00 -0.84
CA SER A 48 -18.08 -8.39 0.48
C SER A 48 -17.09 -8.99 1.49
N PHE A 49 -16.88 -10.31 1.45
CA PHE A 49 -15.88 -10.97 2.30
C PHE A 49 -14.47 -10.47 2.02
N LEU A 50 -14.03 -10.45 0.76
CA LEU A 50 -12.70 -9.96 0.38
C LEU A 50 -12.49 -8.48 0.76
N ARG A 51 -13.55 -7.67 0.69
CA ARG A 51 -13.53 -6.28 1.18
C ARG A 51 -13.35 -6.25 2.69
N GLY A 52 -14.08 -7.06 3.44
CA GLY A 52 -13.92 -7.22 4.88
C GLY A 52 -12.50 -7.63 5.27
N ALA A 53 -11.95 -8.67 4.63
CA ALA A 53 -10.57 -9.11 4.85
C ALA A 53 -9.55 -8.00 4.58
N THR A 54 -9.75 -7.18 3.55
CA THR A 54 -8.87 -6.03 3.25
C THR A 54 -8.95 -4.94 4.31
N ASN A 55 -10.14 -4.73 4.89
CA ASN A 55 -10.31 -3.75 5.96
C ASN A 55 -9.68 -4.23 7.28
N LEU A 56 -9.73 -5.54 7.56
CA LEU A 56 -9.11 -6.14 8.74
C LEU A 56 -7.58 -6.18 8.63
N CYS A 57 -7.06 -6.37 7.42
CA CYS A 57 -5.63 -6.39 7.14
C CYS A 57 -5.27 -5.27 6.16
N PRO A 58 -5.22 -4.00 6.63
CA PRO A 58 -4.85 -2.89 5.76
C PRO A 58 -3.46 -3.14 5.18
N LEU A 59 -3.28 -2.80 3.90
CA LEU A 59 -1.97 -2.88 3.27
C LEU A 59 -1.01 -1.98 4.04
N VAL A 60 0.06 -2.57 4.58
CA VAL A 60 1.18 -1.80 5.16
C VAL A 60 1.88 -1.10 4.01
N ILE A 61 1.43 0.12 3.70
CA ILE A 61 2.15 1.01 2.80
C ILE A 61 3.35 1.50 3.59
N HIS A 62 4.54 1.05 3.21
CA HIS A 62 5.79 1.57 3.76
C HIS A 62 5.92 3.04 3.32
N ARG A 63 5.46 3.97 4.16
CA ARG A 63 5.46 5.42 3.89
C ARG A 63 6.81 6.07 4.17
N TYR A 64 7.84 5.28 4.43
CA TYR A 64 9.16 5.86 4.65
C TYR A 64 9.69 6.37 3.31
N PRO A 65 10.31 7.55 3.32
CA PRO A 65 11.01 8.02 2.15
C PRO A 65 12.05 6.99 1.71
N THR A 66 12.16 6.76 0.41
CA THR A 66 13.20 5.89 -0.17
C THR A 66 14.59 6.55 -0.15
N TRP A 67 14.67 7.83 0.22
CA TRP A 67 15.90 8.59 0.31
C TRP A 67 16.58 8.45 1.69
N ASP A 68 17.90 8.55 1.69
CA ASP A 68 18.74 8.52 2.89
C ASP A 68 18.87 9.93 3.46
N LEU A 69 18.37 10.14 4.68
CA LEU A 69 18.35 11.45 5.33
C LEU A 69 19.73 12.08 5.45
N ASN A 70 20.75 11.29 5.80
CA ASN A 70 22.10 11.82 5.93
C ASN A 70 22.62 12.32 4.59
N LYS A 71 22.32 11.60 3.49
CA LYS A 71 22.70 12.04 2.14
C LYS A 71 22.00 13.34 1.76
N VAL A 72 20.71 13.49 2.09
CA VAL A 72 19.96 14.72 1.80
C VAL A 72 20.51 15.90 2.59
N LEU A 73 20.78 15.72 3.89
CA LEU A 73 21.35 16.78 4.73
C LEU A 73 22.74 17.22 4.24
N VAL A 74 23.60 16.28 3.84
CA VAL A 74 24.91 16.60 3.23
C VAL A 74 24.76 17.31 1.88
N ALA A 75 23.73 17.00 1.10
CA ALA A 75 23.45 17.71 -0.16
C ALA A 75 22.99 19.15 0.09
N LEU A 76 22.23 19.41 1.16
CA LEU A 76 21.78 20.75 1.53
C LEU A 76 22.92 21.68 1.98
N THR A 77 24.10 21.15 2.32
CA THR A 77 25.29 21.96 2.63
C THR A 77 26.16 22.26 1.41
N LYS A 78 25.69 21.94 0.21
CA LYS A 78 26.41 22.13 -1.07
C LYS A 78 25.57 22.98 -2.02
N GLU A 79 26.18 23.40 -3.12
CA GLU A 79 25.44 24.03 -4.23
C GLU A 79 24.30 23.11 -4.71
N PRO A 80 23.11 23.63 -5.05
CA PRO A 80 22.73 25.04 -5.12
C PRO A 80 22.21 25.64 -3.80
N PHE A 81 22.29 24.91 -2.69
CA PHE A 81 21.72 25.28 -1.38
C PHE A 81 22.67 26.09 -0.48
N GLU A 82 23.87 26.35 -0.97
CA GLU A 82 24.93 27.18 -0.39
C GLU A 82 25.69 27.88 -1.54
N PRO A 83 26.36 29.04 -1.30
CA PRO A 83 26.46 29.74 -0.03
C PRO A 83 25.23 30.64 0.26
N LEU A 84 24.80 30.69 1.52
CA LEU A 84 23.62 31.48 1.96
C LEU A 84 23.64 32.96 1.57
N LYS A 85 24.81 33.56 1.32
CA LYS A 85 24.94 34.96 0.93
C LYS A 85 24.49 35.24 -0.51
N THR A 86 24.56 34.25 -1.39
CA THR A 86 24.32 34.43 -2.83
C THR A 86 23.27 33.47 -3.40
N ILE A 87 22.74 32.57 -2.57
CA ILE A 87 21.68 31.65 -2.95
C ILE A 87 20.40 32.40 -3.37
N SER A 88 19.67 31.86 -4.34
CA SER A 88 18.36 32.39 -4.69
C SER A 88 17.33 32.10 -3.58
N LEU A 89 16.36 33.00 -3.42
CA LEU A 89 15.29 32.85 -2.43
C LEU A 89 14.51 31.53 -2.60
N HIS A 90 14.37 31.06 -3.84
CA HIS A 90 13.72 29.80 -4.18
C HIS A 90 14.43 28.59 -3.56
N PHE A 91 15.76 28.47 -3.74
CA PHE A 91 16.51 27.36 -3.14
C PHE A 91 16.59 27.47 -1.61
N LEU A 92 16.68 28.69 -1.07
CA LEU A 92 16.64 28.90 0.37
C LEU A 92 15.30 28.46 0.97
N THR A 93 14.19 28.79 0.30
CA THR A 93 12.84 28.38 0.71
C THR A 93 12.73 26.86 0.76
N TYR A 94 13.19 26.15 -0.26
CA TYR A 94 13.15 24.67 -0.24
C TYR A 94 13.99 24.07 0.89
N LYS A 95 15.20 24.59 1.11
CA LYS A 95 16.05 24.13 2.21
C LYS A 95 15.36 24.30 3.56
N VAL A 96 14.77 25.46 3.81
CA VAL A 96 14.08 25.76 5.07
C VAL A 96 12.80 24.94 5.22
N VAL A 97 11.94 24.89 4.19
CA VAL A 97 10.69 24.12 4.23
C VAL A 97 10.97 22.63 4.46
N PHE A 98 11.97 22.07 3.78
CA PHE A 98 12.38 20.69 3.99
C PHE A 98 12.83 20.45 5.44
N LEU A 99 13.74 21.30 5.97
CA LEU A 99 14.25 21.16 7.32
C LEU A 99 13.16 21.31 8.40
N VAL A 100 12.23 22.24 8.21
CA VAL A 100 11.06 22.39 9.10
C VAL A 100 10.20 21.14 9.03
N ALA A 101 9.86 20.66 7.84
CA ALA A 101 8.98 19.50 7.67
C ALA A 101 9.53 18.20 8.29
N ILE A 102 10.86 18.03 8.37
CA ILE A 102 11.47 16.85 9.01
C ILE A 102 11.68 17.00 10.52
N THR A 103 11.55 18.21 11.07
CA THR A 103 11.78 18.50 12.50
C THR A 103 10.54 18.90 13.29
N SER A 104 9.42 19.23 12.62
CA SER A 104 8.13 19.59 13.23
C SER A 104 7.22 18.42 13.52
#